data_AF-A0A4V3D2T8-F1
#
_entry.id   AF-A0A4V3D2T8-F1
#
_cell.length_a   1.000
_cell.length_b   1.000
_cell.length_c   1.000
_cell.angle_alpha   90.00
_cell.angle_beta   90.00
_cell.angle_gamma   90.00
#
_symmetry.space_group_name_H-M   'P 1'
#
loop_
_entity.id
_entity.type
_entity.pdbx_description
1 polymer ?
#
loop_
_entity_poly.entity_id
_entity_poly.type
_entity_poly.pdbx_seq_one_letter_code
_entity_poly.pdbx_strand_id
1 'polypeptide(L)'
;MSKTISGFSKLTKEEKIDWLAKTYFNNQPEIIQTIKQYWNVDDKLQQLHDDFIENTISNFYMPYGVAPNFVINGRSYAIPMVVEESSVVAAASKVAKYWGTRGGFKTEVISTTKIGQVHFMYAGDKKELQTYFNEQKTELHAATASITKNMEKRGGGILDIQLVDKTDKLADYYQLHVTFETKDSMGANFINSCLEAIAKAFRKDDIEIVMSILSNYVPECLVRAEVSCKVEELGGKNPEKFAQKFEQAVKIAEIEPYRAVTHNKGIMNGIDAVVLATGNDFRAIEAGAHAYASKDGQYKSLTHCEVKNGVFRFWIEIPLALGTVGGLTALHPMAKLSLDMMQKPSARTLMQIIAAAGLAQNFAALRALTTKGIQHGHMKMHLMNILNQHKATNEEKEAVVAYFEDRTASHSAVVEKLNELRKPKVQWVDFLNEDKVRSTLANLTPKAKPLFGKMNGQQMVEHLSMVTQIANGNWHVDIYVSDEKTTRRKPFLNTDSELQIGFKAPFLSEDPTPLKFGSMDEAIDDLIHQVQYFETVFNKDPNRKVVHPFFGELDYEYWKKFQVKHFTHHFKQFGLV
;
A
#
# COMPACT_ATOMS: atom_id res chain seq x y z
N MET A 1 21.81 31.79 -1.26
CA MET A 1 22.83 31.15 -2.11
C MET A 1 22.21 30.86 -3.47
N SER A 2 23.02 30.87 -4.54
CA SER A 2 22.56 30.37 -5.83
C SER A 2 22.12 28.91 -5.68
N LYS A 3 20.94 28.57 -6.20
CA LYS A 3 20.45 27.18 -6.23
C LYS A 3 21.08 26.37 -7.38
N THR A 4 21.80 27.04 -8.28
CA THR A 4 22.48 26.43 -9.42
C THR A 4 23.88 25.97 -9.01
N ILE A 5 24.21 24.70 -9.30
CA ILE A 5 25.51 24.10 -9.03
C ILE A 5 26.16 23.58 -10.32
N SER A 6 27.44 23.87 -10.50
CA SER A 6 28.29 23.29 -11.54
C SER A 6 29.19 22.22 -10.95
N GLY A 7 29.37 21.09 -11.65
CA GLY A 7 30.29 20.04 -11.22
C GLY A 7 29.78 19.14 -10.09
N PHE A 8 28.46 19.07 -9.87
CA PHE A 8 27.84 18.20 -8.85
C PHE A 8 28.29 16.73 -8.93
N SER A 9 28.50 16.22 -10.14
CA SER A 9 28.97 14.85 -10.35
C SER A 9 30.37 14.57 -9.79
N LYS A 10 31.21 15.60 -9.64
CA LYS A 10 32.57 15.51 -9.09
C LYS A 10 32.60 15.50 -7.56
N LEU A 11 31.49 15.85 -6.91
CA LEU A 11 31.38 15.85 -5.46
C LEU A 11 31.33 14.42 -4.92
N THR A 12 31.88 14.24 -3.72
CA THR A 12 31.69 13.02 -2.93
C THR A 12 30.20 12.86 -2.57
N LYS A 13 29.82 11.65 -2.12
CA LYS A 13 28.44 11.37 -1.74
C LYS A 13 27.98 12.25 -0.59
N GLU A 14 28.86 12.46 0.39
CA GLU A 14 28.65 13.33 1.54
C GLU A 14 28.51 14.80 1.11
N GLU A 15 29.40 15.29 0.23
CA GLU A 15 29.34 16.66 -0.29
C GLU A 15 28.05 16.92 -1.08
N LYS A 16 27.56 15.92 -1.83
CA LYS A 16 26.26 15.98 -2.52
C LYS A 16 25.11 16.15 -1.53
N ILE A 17 25.14 15.39 -0.42
CA ILE A 17 24.11 15.46 0.64
C ILE A 17 24.18 16.79 1.38
N ASP A 18 25.38 17.25 1.74
CA ASP A 18 25.57 18.51 2.45
C ASP A 18 25.13 19.69 1.59
N TRP A 19 25.45 19.67 0.30
CA TRP A 19 24.95 20.68 -0.63
C TRP A 19 23.42 20.68 -0.72
N LEU A 20 22.80 19.51 -0.81
CA LEU A 20 21.35 19.35 -0.86
C LEU A 20 20.68 19.88 0.42
N ALA A 21 21.18 19.45 1.58
CA ALA A 21 20.69 19.84 2.90
C ALA A 21 20.79 21.36 3.11
N LYS A 22 21.93 21.96 2.75
CA LYS A 22 22.18 23.39 2.87
C LYS A 22 21.33 24.23 1.93
N THR A 23 21.14 23.77 0.70
CA THR A 23 20.51 24.55 -0.37
C THR A 23 18.99 24.48 -0.33
N TYR A 24 18.43 23.33 0.04
CA TYR A 24 16.98 23.07 -0.03
C TYR A 24 16.31 22.82 1.32
N PHE A 25 17.07 22.49 2.37
CA PHE A 25 16.52 22.04 3.66
C PHE A 25 17.05 22.82 4.87
N ASN A 26 17.71 23.97 4.66
CA ASN A 26 18.25 24.81 5.74
C ASN A 26 19.11 24.05 6.77
N ASN A 27 19.85 23.03 6.32
CA ASN A 27 20.67 22.14 7.17
C ASN A 27 19.89 21.39 8.26
N GLN A 28 18.63 21.05 8.02
CA GLN A 28 17.84 20.18 8.91
C GLN A 28 18.52 18.81 9.11
N PRO A 29 18.99 18.45 10.33
CA PRO A 29 19.68 17.19 10.58
C PRO A 29 18.85 15.95 10.26
N GLU A 30 17.53 16.02 10.44
CA GLU A 30 16.58 14.95 10.15
C GLU A 30 16.59 14.53 8.68
N ILE A 31 16.88 15.45 7.75
CA ILE A 31 16.95 15.15 6.31
C ILE A 31 18.19 14.32 6.01
N ILE A 32 19.35 14.72 6.55
CA ILE A 32 20.60 13.97 6.40
C ILE A 32 20.45 12.58 7.02
N GLN A 33 19.84 12.50 8.22
CA GLN A 33 19.55 11.25 8.88
C GLN A 33 18.65 10.34 8.03
N THR A 34 17.57 10.88 7.45
CA THR A 34 16.65 10.12 6.59
C THR A 34 17.39 9.57 5.36
N ILE A 35 18.21 10.39 4.69
CA ILE A 35 18.99 9.96 3.53
C ILE A 35 19.94 8.81 3.90
N LYS A 36 20.68 8.94 5.01
CA LYS A 36 21.65 7.92 5.45
C LYS A 36 21.00 6.65 5.99
N GLN A 37 19.76 6.73 6.47
CA GLN A 37 19.02 5.57 7.00
C GLN A 37 18.84 4.45 5.96
N TYR A 38 18.81 4.79 4.68
CA TYR A 38 18.67 3.82 3.58
C TYR A 38 20.00 3.38 2.97
N TRP A 39 21.12 3.68 3.62
CA TRP A 39 22.41 3.14 3.20
C TRP A 39 22.55 1.70 3.70
N ASN A 40 23.17 0.85 2.88
CA ASN A 40 23.56 -0.47 3.31
C ASN A 40 24.69 -0.36 4.34
N VAL A 41 24.65 -1.21 5.37
CA VAL A 41 25.70 -1.29 6.40
C VAL A 41 27.02 -1.85 5.82
N ASP A 42 26.92 -2.68 4.77
CA ASP A 42 28.09 -3.19 4.05
C ASP A 42 28.52 -2.18 2.99
N ASP A 43 29.69 -1.57 3.18
CA ASP A 43 30.27 -0.56 2.29
C ASP A 43 30.50 -1.07 0.86
N LYS A 44 30.87 -2.34 0.68
CA LYS A 44 31.07 -2.91 -0.66
C LYS A 44 29.74 -3.08 -1.38
N LEU A 45 28.71 -3.51 -0.65
CA LEU A 45 27.36 -3.57 -1.19
C LEU A 45 26.83 -2.17 -1.51
N GLN A 46 27.07 -1.19 -0.64
CA GLN A 46 26.65 0.19 -0.90
C GLN A 46 27.35 0.77 -2.13
N GLN A 47 28.67 0.55 -2.26
CA GLN A 47 29.44 0.99 -3.43
C GLN A 47 28.91 0.35 -4.71
N LEU A 48 28.59 -0.96 -4.69
CA LEU A 48 27.98 -1.64 -5.83
C LEU A 48 26.67 -0.96 -6.27
N HIS A 49 25.82 -0.57 -5.32
CA HIS A 49 24.58 0.15 -5.61
C HIS A 49 24.84 1.58 -6.13
N ASP A 50 25.87 2.24 -5.61
CA ASP A 50 26.29 3.58 -6.06
C ASP A 50 26.82 3.57 -7.50
N ASP A 51 27.40 2.44 -7.95
CA ASP A 51 27.91 2.28 -9.32
C ASP A 51 26.81 1.95 -10.35
N PHE A 52 25.56 1.75 -9.93
CA PHE A 52 24.46 1.43 -10.86
C PHE A 52 24.00 2.64 -11.68
N ILE A 53 24.04 3.84 -11.10
CA ILE A 53 23.65 5.10 -11.76
C ILE A 53 24.50 6.27 -11.22
N GLU A 54 24.46 7.42 -11.88
CA GLU A 54 25.21 8.59 -11.44
C GLU A 54 24.53 9.35 -10.29
N ASN A 55 25.31 10.16 -9.57
CA ASN A 55 24.81 11.11 -8.56
C ASN A 55 23.98 10.48 -7.43
N THR A 56 24.23 9.23 -7.08
CA THR A 56 23.54 8.55 -5.98
C THR A 56 23.84 9.23 -4.64
N ILE A 57 22.79 9.40 -3.83
CA ILE A 57 22.90 9.90 -2.46
C ILE A 57 22.33 8.92 -1.45
N SER A 58 21.46 7.99 -1.90
CA SER A 58 20.87 6.94 -1.07
C SER A 58 20.22 5.87 -1.95
N ASN A 59 19.78 4.78 -1.31
CA ASN A 59 18.94 3.77 -1.96
C ASN A 59 17.46 4.09 -1.74
N PHE A 60 16.62 3.61 -2.64
CA PHE A 60 15.16 3.62 -2.46
C PHE A 60 14.65 2.18 -2.48
N TYR A 61 14.09 1.71 -1.38
CA TYR A 61 13.59 0.35 -1.26
C TYR A 61 12.13 0.27 -1.72
N MET A 62 11.84 -0.70 -2.59
CA MET A 62 10.48 -1.16 -2.87
C MET A 62 10.27 -2.55 -2.25
N PRO A 63 9.06 -2.88 -1.76
CA PRO A 63 8.78 -4.19 -1.19
C PRO A 63 9.09 -5.33 -2.18
N TYR A 64 9.80 -6.35 -1.68
CA TYR A 64 10.10 -7.58 -2.41
C TYR A 64 9.20 -8.70 -1.91
N GLY A 65 8.22 -9.11 -2.72
CA GLY A 65 7.28 -10.19 -2.45
C GLY A 65 7.56 -11.44 -3.27
N VAL A 66 6.88 -12.54 -2.92
CA VAL A 66 6.96 -13.81 -3.66
C VAL A 66 5.54 -14.33 -3.89
N ALA A 67 5.23 -14.66 -5.15
CA ALA A 67 3.99 -15.30 -5.55
C ALA A 67 4.23 -16.80 -5.84
N PRO A 68 3.88 -17.70 -4.91
CA PRO A 68 4.09 -19.15 -5.08
C PRO A 68 3.01 -19.80 -5.95
N ASN A 69 3.22 -21.09 -6.24
CA ASN A 69 2.25 -22.01 -6.86
C ASN A 69 1.96 -21.78 -8.36
N PHE A 70 2.84 -21.08 -9.08
CA PHE A 70 2.72 -21.01 -10.52
C PHE A 70 3.11 -22.35 -11.13
N VAL A 71 2.18 -22.99 -11.85
CA VAL A 71 2.47 -24.17 -12.67
C VAL A 71 2.49 -23.73 -14.13
N ILE A 72 3.66 -23.69 -14.75
CA ILE A 72 3.86 -23.20 -16.11
C ILE A 72 4.48 -24.33 -16.94
N ASN A 73 3.81 -24.74 -18.00
CA ASN A 73 4.21 -25.90 -18.82
C ASN A 73 4.50 -27.17 -18.00
N GLY A 74 3.74 -27.38 -16.91
CA GLY A 74 3.90 -28.52 -16.01
C GLY A 74 5.01 -28.39 -14.96
N ARG A 75 5.75 -27.27 -14.92
CA ARG A 75 6.79 -27.01 -13.92
C ARG A 75 6.33 -25.98 -12.90
N SER A 76 6.61 -26.24 -11.63
CA SER A 76 6.27 -25.35 -10.52
C SER A 76 7.30 -24.25 -10.32
N TYR A 77 6.84 -23.03 -10.10
CA TYR A 77 7.64 -21.84 -9.85
C TYR A 77 7.12 -21.05 -8.64
N ALA A 78 8.06 -20.42 -7.94
CA ALA A 78 7.78 -19.28 -7.07
C ALA A 78 8.30 -18.03 -7.80
N ILE A 79 7.44 -17.05 -8.02
CA ILE A 79 7.76 -15.86 -8.81
C ILE A 79 8.04 -14.69 -7.88
N PRO A 80 9.26 -14.11 -7.87
CA PRO A 80 9.56 -12.90 -7.12
C PRO A 80 8.93 -11.67 -7.78
N MET A 81 8.45 -10.73 -6.97
CA MET A 81 7.72 -9.55 -7.42
C MET A 81 8.13 -8.33 -6.59
N VAL A 82 8.68 -7.30 -7.21
CA VAL A 82 9.01 -6.01 -6.57
C VAL A 82 7.96 -4.98 -6.97
N VAL A 83 7.13 -4.55 -6.02
CA VAL A 83 6.00 -3.64 -6.29
C VAL A 83 5.53 -2.96 -5.00
N GLU A 84 5.13 -1.70 -5.09
CA GLU A 84 4.57 -0.92 -3.98
C GLU A 84 3.05 -1.08 -3.86
N GLU A 85 2.38 -1.41 -4.95
CA GLU A 85 0.93 -1.53 -5.00
C GLU A 85 0.42 -2.74 -4.19
N SER A 86 -0.49 -2.45 -3.26
CA SER A 86 -1.13 -3.46 -2.42
C SER A 86 -1.92 -4.48 -3.24
N SER A 87 -2.01 -5.70 -2.71
CA SER A 87 -2.75 -6.84 -3.29
C SER A 87 -2.18 -7.44 -4.58
N VAL A 88 -1.22 -6.82 -5.27
CA VAL A 88 -0.67 -7.34 -6.53
C VAL A 88 -0.10 -8.76 -6.35
N VAL A 89 0.83 -8.93 -5.41
CA VAL A 89 1.46 -10.22 -5.12
C VAL A 89 0.44 -11.27 -4.63
N ALA A 90 -0.51 -10.84 -3.80
CA ALA A 90 -1.57 -11.72 -3.28
C ALA A 90 -2.52 -12.20 -4.37
N ALA A 91 -2.88 -11.31 -5.31
CA ALA A 91 -3.72 -11.61 -6.47
C ALA A 91 -3.04 -12.63 -7.38
N ALA A 92 -1.77 -12.39 -7.76
CA ALA A 92 -0.97 -13.32 -8.54
C ALA A 92 -0.89 -14.71 -7.87
N SER A 93 -0.57 -14.76 -6.57
CA SER A 93 -0.50 -16.02 -5.79
C SER A 93 -1.82 -16.79 -5.77
N LYS A 94 -2.95 -16.09 -5.59
CA LYS A 94 -4.28 -16.69 -5.55
C LYS A 94 -4.67 -17.26 -6.91
N VAL A 95 -4.37 -16.54 -7.99
CA VAL A 95 -4.65 -16.98 -9.35
C VAL A 95 -3.74 -18.14 -9.77
N ALA A 96 -2.46 -18.11 -9.38
CA ALA A 96 -1.53 -19.21 -9.59
C ALA A 96 -2.04 -20.51 -8.96
N LYS A 97 -2.44 -20.46 -7.69
CA LYS A 97 -3.06 -21.61 -7.00
C LYS A 97 -4.36 -22.06 -7.68
N TYR A 98 -5.20 -21.12 -8.12
CA TYR A 98 -6.46 -21.41 -8.79
C TYR A 98 -6.26 -22.15 -10.12
N TRP A 99 -5.32 -21.71 -10.95
CA TRP A 99 -5.03 -22.37 -12.23
C TRP A 99 -4.16 -23.62 -12.07
N GLY A 100 -3.36 -23.71 -11.00
CA GLY A 100 -2.55 -24.90 -10.70
C GLY A 100 -3.37 -26.19 -10.61
N THR A 101 -4.61 -26.13 -10.11
CA THR A 101 -5.53 -27.29 -10.08
C THR A 101 -6.37 -27.44 -11.36
N ARG A 102 -6.12 -26.63 -12.39
CA ARG A 102 -6.89 -26.54 -13.65
C ARG A 102 -5.97 -26.55 -14.87
N GLY A 103 -4.90 -27.34 -14.80
CA GLY A 103 -3.95 -27.52 -15.91
C GLY A 103 -2.78 -26.53 -15.96
N GLY A 104 -2.78 -25.51 -15.09
CA GLY A 104 -1.73 -24.49 -15.04
C GLY A 104 -1.75 -23.57 -16.26
N PHE A 105 -0.66 -22.81 -16.42
CA PHE A 105 -0.42 -21.95 -17.57
C PHE A 105 0.29 -22.73 -18.67
N LYS A 106 -0.16 -22.57 -19.91
CA LYS A 106 0.52 -23.04 -21.12
C LYS A 106 1.16 -21.85 -21.81
N THR A 107 2.43 -21.96 -22.16
CA THR A 107 3.19 -20.83 -22.70
C THR A 107 4.13 -21.25 -23.81
N GLU A 108 4.31 -20.37 -24.79
CA GLU A 108 5.13 -20.61 -25.98
C GLU A 108 5.81 -19.32 -26.41
N VAL A 109 7.12 -19.38 -26.69
CA VAL A 109 7.85 -18.26 -27.29
C VAL A 109 7.72 -18.36 -28.80
N ILE A 110 6.99 -17.43 -29.41
CA ILE A 110 6.71 -17.39 -30.84
C ILE A 110 7.95 -16.92 -31.60
N SER A 111 8.59 -15.83 -31.14
CA SER A 111 9.82 -15.32 -31.74
C SER A 111 10.64 -14.52 -30.73
N THR A 112 11.94 -14.37 -30.99
CA THR A 112 12.91 -13.67 -30.12
C THR A 112 13.62 -12.52 -30.83
N THR A 113 13.19 -12.20 -32.05
CA THR A 113 13.85 -11.24 -32.93
C THR A 113 13.74 -9.83 -32.36
N LYS A 114 14.89 -9.16 -32.28
CA LYS A 114 15.01 -7.76 -31.92
C LYS A 114 15.44 -6.96 -33.13
N ILE A 115 15.23 -5.65 -33.08
CA ILE A 115 15.52 -4.77 -34.21
C ILE A 115 16.24 -3.51 -33.77
N GLY A 116 16.94 -2.91 -34.73
CA GLY A 116 17.53 -1.60 -34.61
C GLY A 116 17.73 -0.96 -35.97
N GLN A 117 17.98 0.34 -35.98
CA GLN A 117 17.96 1.11 -37.21
C GLN A 117 19.13 2.07 -37.29
N VAL A 118 19.68 2.21 -38.49
CA VAL A 118 20.48 3.38 -38.89
C VAL A 118 19.58 4.27 -39.72
N HIS A 119 19.34 5.48 -39.25
CA HIS A 119 18.50 6.50 -39.88
C HIS A 119 19.40 7.46 -40.65
N PHE A 120 19.09 7.71 -41.92
CA PHE A 120 19.91 8.60 -42.75
C PHE A 120 19.10 9.34 -43.82
N MET A 121 19.65 10.45 -44.28
CA MET A 121 19.11 11.27 -45.36
C MET A 121 19.93 11.07 -46.64
N TYR A 122 19.25 10.99 -47.78
CA TYR A 122 19.85 10.85 -49.09
C TYR A 122 18.96 11.45 -50.19
N ALA A 123 19.41 12.53 -50.81
CA ALA A 123 18.64 13.28 -51.83
C ALA A 123 18.90 12.81 -53.28
N GLY A 124 19.73 11.78 -53.48
CA GLY A 124 20.09 11.27 -54.81
C GLY A 124 19.10 10.24 -55.36
N ASP A 125 19.54 9.48 -56.37
CA ASP A 125 18.69 8.49 -57.04
C ASP A 125 18.52 7.19 -56.22
N LYS A 126 17.26 6.74 -56.12
CA LYS A 126 16.90 5.55 -55.33
C LYS A 126 17.58 4.27 -55.81
N LYS A 127 17.77 4.10 -57.13
CA LYS A 127 18.41 2.89 -57.69
C LYS A 127 19.91 2.92 -57.44
N GLU A 128 20.53 4.10 -57.48
CA GLU A 128 21.93 4.27 -57.09
C GLU A 128 22.14 3.87 -55.62
N LEU A 129 21.29 4.36 -54.71
CA LEU A 129 21.35 3.97 -53.30
C LEU A 129 21.14 2.47 -53.09
N GLN A 130 20.17 1.87 -53.79
CA GLN A 130 19.92 0.43 -53.70
C GLN A 130 21.13 -0.39 -54.20
N THR A 131 21.79 0.08 -55.26
CA THR A 131 22.99 -0.57 -55.82
C THR A 131 24.15 -0.47 -54.83
N TYR A 132 24.41 0.74 -54.31
CA TYR A 132 25.42 0.97 -53.28
C TYR A 132 25.18 0.11 -52.03
N PHE A 133 23.94 0.01 -51.55
CA PHE A 133 23.59 -0.85 -50.43
C PHE A 133 23.90 -2.33 -50.69
N ASN A 134 23.56 -2.84 -51.88
CA ASN A 134 23.83 -4.23 -52.25
C ASN A 134 25.34 -4.50 -52.34
N GLU A 135 26.13 -3.56 -52.85
CA GLU A 135 27.60 -3.64 -52.91
C GLU A 135 28.23 -3.61 -51.51
N GLN A 136 27.70 -2.77 -50.61
CA GLN A 136 28.22 -2.62 -49.25
C GLN A 136 27.80 -3.76 -48.31
N LYS A 137 26.79 -4.59 -48.65
CA LYS A 137 26.22 -5.56 -47.71
C LYS A 137 27.28 -6.46 -47.06
N THR A 138 28.26 -6.94 -47.82
CA THR A 138 29.38 -7.75 -47.30
C THR A 138 30.26 -6.96 -46.32
N GLU A 139 30.57 -5.71 -46.64
CA GLU A 139 31.37 -4.83 -45.78
C GLU A 139 30.64 -4.47 -44.49
N LEU A 140 29.31 -4.27 -44.54
CA LEU A 140 28.51 -4.03 -43.34
C LEU A 140 28.60 -5.20 -42.35
N HIS A 141 28.55 -6.44 -42.85
CA HIS A 141 28.78 -7.62 -42.01
C HIS A 141 30.23 -7.67 -41.49
N ALA A 142 31.22 -7.43 -42.36
CA ALA A 142 32.64 -7.43 -41.97
C ALA A 142 32.95 -6.41 -40.86
N ALA A 143 32.37 -5.21 -40.94
CA ALA A 143 32.54 -4.15 -39.95
C ALA A 143 32.05 -4.53 -38.55
N THR A 144 31.08 -5.45 -38.45
CA THR A 144 30.52 -5.92 -37.18
C THR A 144 31.15 -7.21 -36.65
N ALA A 145 31.98 -7.90 -37.45
CA ALA A 145 32.47 -9.26 -37.14
C ALA A 145 33.19 -9.37 -35.80
N SER A 146 33.94 -8.35 -35.39
CA SER A 146 34.63 -8.33 -34.08
C SER A 146 33.66 -8.23 -32.90
N ILE A 147 32.55 -7.51 -33.08
CA ILE A 147 31.49 -7.29 -32.10
C ILE A 147 30.60 -8.55 -32.01
N THR A 148 30.23 -9.13 -33.17
CA THR A 148 29.31 -10.27 -33.27
C THR A 148 29.93 -11.61 -32.93
N LYS A 149 31.26 -11.78 -33.05
CA LYS A 149 32.00 -13.04 -32.83
C LYS A 149 31.53 -13.88 -31.66
N ASN A 150 31.34 -13.28 -30.48
CA ASN A 150 30.94 -14.01 -29.28
C ASN A 150 29.44 -14.32 -29.22
N MET A 151 28.61 -13.51 -29.89
CA MET A 151 27.17 -13.73 -30.00
C MET A 151 26.87 -14.82 -31.03
N GLU A 152 27.56 -14.80 -32.18
CA GLU A 152 27.49 -15.83 -33.23
C GLU A 152 27.92 -17.20 -32.72
N LYS A 153 28.98 -17.27 -31.89
CA LYS A 153 29.38 -18.53 -31.22
C LYS A 153 28.27 -19.13 -30.36
N ARG A 154 27.33 -18.32 -29.87
CA ARG A 154 26.16 -18.77 -29.09
C ARG A 154 24.93 -19.00 -29.98
N GLY A 155 25.07 -18.85 -31.29
CA GLY A 155 24.03 -18.99 -32.30
C GLY A 155 23.14 -17.75 -32.47
N GLY A 156 23.56 -16.58 -32.00
CA GLY A 156 22.89 -15.29 -32.22
C GLY A 156 23.62 -14.44 -33.26
N GLY A 157 23.44 -13.12 -33.21
CA GLY A 157 24.10 -12.17 -34.11
C GLY A 157 23.12 -11.35 -34.93
N ILE A 158 23.59 -10.79 -36.05
CA ILE A 158 22.77 -10.11 -37.05
C ILE A 158 22.09 -11.18 -37.91
N LEU A 159 20.76 -11.08 -38.06
CA LEU A 159 19.97 -12.00 -38.88
C LEU A 159 19.81 -11.48 -40.31
N ASP A 160 19.52 -10.18 -40.47
CA ASP A 160 19.39 -9.52 -41.76
C ASP A 160 19.60 -8.01 -41.63
N ILE A 161 19.99 -7.39 -42.74
CA ILE A 161 20.10 -5.94 -42.95
C ILE A 161 19.29 -5.62 -44.20
N GLN A 162 18.33 -4.70 -44.09
CA GLN A 162 17.45 -4.27 -45.16
C GLN A 162 17.47 -2.75 -45.34
N LEU A 163 17.53 -2.27 -46.58
CA LEU A 163 17.31 -0.88 -46.91
C LEU A 163 15.80 -0.61 -46.99
N VAL A 164 15.31 0.39 -46.26
CA VAL A 164 13.89 0.78 -46.21
C VAL A 164 13.74 2.22 -46.66
N ASP A 165 12.96 2.43 -47.70
CA ASP A 165 12.57 3.75 -48.22
C ASP A 165 11.41 4.32 -47.37
N LYS A 166 11.59 5.55 -46.87
CA LYS A 166 10.59 6.32 -46.11
C LYS A 166 10.34 7.70 -46.71
N THR A 167 10.73 7.91 -47.97
CA THR A 167 10.61 9.19 -48.68
C THR A 167 9.16 9.63 -48.89
N ASP A 168 8.20 8.69 -48.82
CA ASP A 168 6.76 9.00 -48.86
C ASP A 168 6.24 9.65 -47.56
N LYS A 169 6.99 9.52 -46.45
CA LYS A 169 6.66 10.10 -45.14
C LYS A 169 7.51 11.31 -44.76
N LEU A 170 8.77 11.31 -45.18
CA LEU A 170 9.71 12.41 -44.94
C LEU A 170 10.67 12.47 -46.12
N ALA A 171 10.79 13.63 -46.77
CA ALA A 171 11.67 13.80 -47.93
C ALA A 171 13.09 13.28 -47.63
N ASP A 172 13.67 12.58 -48.59
CA ASP A 172 15.04 12.05 -48.56
C ASP A 172 15.35 11.04 -47.45
N TYR A 173 14.34 10.55 -46.72
CA TYR A 173 14.55 9.70 -45.55
C TYR A 173 14.59 8.20 -45.87
N TYR A 174 15.64 7.52 -45.36
CA TYR A 174 15.83 6.08 -45.46
C TYR A 174 16.29 5.47 -44.12
N GLN A 175 16.17 4.15 -44.02
CA GLN A 175 16.65 3.36 -42.89
C GLN A 175 17.43 2.15 -43.37
N LEU A 176 18.53 1.81 -42.68
CA LEU A 176 18.99 0.42 -42.62
C LEU A 176 18.29 -0.24 -41.43
N HIS A 177 17.35 -1.14 -41.72
CA HIS A 177 16.65 -1.95 -40.74
C HIS A 177 17.45 -3.23 -40.48
N VAL A 178 17.93 -3.41 -39.26
CA VAL A 178 18.75 -4.55 -38.86
C VAL A 178 18.00 -5.40 -37.85
N THR A 179 17.95 -6.71 -38.11
CA THR A 179 17.33 -7.71 -37.23
C THR A 179 18.40 -8.51 -36.50
N PHE A 180 18.14 -8.86 -35.24
CA PHE A 180 19.11 -9.48 -34.34
C PHE A 180 18.52 -10.65 -33.54
N GLU A 181 19.38 -11.62 -33.23
CA GLU A 181 19.17 -12.64 -32.20
C GLU A 181 20.21 -12.45 -31.09
N THR A 182 19.75 -12.24 -29.85
CA THR A 182 20.61 -11.85 -28.71
C THR A 182 20.65 -12.89 -27.59
N LYS A 183 20.04 -14.06 -27.81
CA LYS A 183 19.96 -15.19 -26.89
C LYS A 183 19.47 -14.75 -25.50
N ASP A 184 20.28 -14.99 -24.47
CA ASP A 184 19.92 -14.69 -23.09
C ASP A 184 20.17 -13.24 -22.67
N SER A 185 20.65 -12.38 -23.58
CA SER A 185 20.80 -10.95 -23.31
C SER A 185 19.63 -10.17 -23.87
N MET A 186 19.23 -9.09 -23.17
CA MET A 186 18.36 -8.06 -23.75
C MET A 186 19.00 -7.47 -25.02
N GLY A 187 20.33 -7.28 -25.02
CA GLY A 187 21.10 -6.97 -26.21
C GLY A 187 21.19 -5.49 -26.61
N ALA A 188 20.69 -4.54 -25.82
CA ALA A 188 20.71 -3.11 -26.16
C ALA A 188 22.13 -2.59 -26.53
N ASN A 189 23.12 -2.79 -25.66
CA ASN A 189 24.51 -2.36 -25.94
C ASN A 189 25.10 -3.06 -27.16
N PHE A 190 24.84 -4.36 -27.32
CA PHE A 190 25.31 -5.15 -28.45
C PHE A 190 24.73 -4.63 -29.78
N ILE A 191 23.43 -4.39 -29.82
CA ILE A 191 22.73 -3.86 -30.99
C ILE A 191 23.27 -2.47 -31.32
N ASN A 192 23.36 -1.57 -30.34
CA ASN A 192 23.84 -0.20 -30.58
C ASN A 192 25.27 -0.19 -31.13
N SER A 193 26.19 -0.96 -30.55
CA SER A 193 27.55 -1.06 -31.07
C SER A 193 27.61 -1.61 -32.51
N CYS A 194 26.75 -2.58 -32.85
CA CYS A 194 26.65 -3.06 -34.23
C CYS A 194 26.13 -1.97 -35.17
N LEU A 195 25.08 -1.25 -34.76
CA LEU A 195 24.49 -0.17 -35.58
C LEU A 195 25.46 0.99 -35.78
N GLU A 196 26.25 1.36 -34.77
CA GLU A 196 27.30 2.39 -34.88
C GLU A 196 28.40 1.96 -35.87
N ALA A 197 28.81 0.70 -35.83
CA ALA A 197 29.78 0.15 -36.78
C ALA A 197 29.22 0.11 -38.21
N ILE A 198 27.97 -0.34 -38.38
CA ILE A 198 27.25 -0.33 -39.67
C ILE A 198 27.13 1.10 -40.19
N ALA A 199 26.72 2.04 -39.34
CA ALA A 199 26.56 3.44 -39.71
C ALA A 199 27.88 4.07 -40.17
N LYS A 200 29.00 3.70 -39.54
CA LYS A 200 30.34 4.16 -39.96
C LYS A 200 30.78 3.55 -41.29
N ALA A 201 30.52 2.26 -41.50
CA ALA A 201 30.86 1.55 -42.73
C ALA A 201 30.02 1.98 -43.93
N PHE A 202 28.75 2.32 -43.71
CA PHE A 202 27.82 2.77 -44.76
C PHE A 202 27.99 4.24 -45.18
N ARG A 203 28.96 4.96 -44.62
CA ARG A 203 29.15 6.39 -44.93
C ARG A 203 29.59 6.60 -46.38
N LYS A 204 28.96 7.58 -47.02
CA LYS A 204 29.27 8.13 -48.34
C LYS A 204 29.03 9.64 -48.32
N ASP A 205 29.71 10.42 -49.16
CA ASP A 205 29.66 11.90 -49.12
C ASP A 205 28.24 12.49 -49.27
N ASP A 206 27.36 11.79 -49.98
CA ASP A 206 25.97 12.15 -50.24
C ASP A 206 24.97 11.51 -49.24
N ILE A 207 25.45 10.73 -48.27
CA ILE A 207 24.64 10.08 -47.23
C ILE A 207 24.89 10.74 -45.88
N GLU A 208 23.86 11.37 -45.33
CA GLU A 208 23.90 11.96 -43.99
C GLU A 208 23.32 10.98 -42.96
N ILE A 209 24.18 10.33 -42.18
CA ILE A 209 23.73 9.52 -41.04
C ILE A 209 23.20 10.45 -39.94
N VAL A 210 21.93 10.28 -39.57
CA VAL A 210 21.27 11.06 -38.51
C VAL A 210 21.44 10.40 -37.15
N MET A 211 21.14 9.10 -37.04
CA MET A 211 21.23 8.35 -35.78
C MET A 211 21.28 6.84 -36.00
N SER A 212 21.82 6.11 -35.03
CA SER A 212 21.90 4.65 -35.02
C SER A 212 21.51 4.12 -33.64
N ILE A 213 20.36 3.44 -33.52
CA ILE A 213 19.79 3.07 -32.23
C ILE A 213 18.91 1.83 -32.32
N LEU A 214 18.86 1.01 -31.27
CA LEU A 214 17.87 -0.07 -31.15
C LEU A 214 16.42 0.48 -31.16
N SER A 215 15.46 -0.39 -31.46
CA SER A 215 14.04 -0.10 -31.26
C SER A 215 13.47 -0.96 -30.12
N ASN A 216 12.74 -0.34 -29.21
CA ASN A 216 11.97 -1.03 -28.16
C ASN A 216 10.62 -1.57 -28.67
N TYR A 217 10.16 -1.11 -29.84
CA TYR A 217 9.03 -1.76 -30.51
C TYR A 217 9.54 -2.99 -31.24
N VAL A 218 9.36 -4.15 -30.61
CA VAL A 218 9.84 -5.47 -31.10
C VAL A 218 8.67 -6.45 -31.24
N PRO A 219 7.78 -6.25 -32.23
CA PRO A 219 6.59 -7.09 -32.40
C PRO A 219 6.92 -8.58 -32.66
N GLU A 220 8.13 -8.86 -33.13
CA GLU A 220 8.68 -10.21 -33.36
C GLU A 220 9.49 -10.75 -32.16
N CYS A 221 9.41 -10.13 -30.98
CA CYS A 221 9.97 -10.68 -29.73
C CYS A 221 8.84 -11.20 -28.84
N LEU A 222 8.00 -12.07 -29.41
CA LEU A 222 6.65 -12.36 -28.94
C LEU A 222 6.57 -13.66 -28.12
N VAL A 223 5.83 -13.61 -27.02
CA VAL A 223 5.47 -14.79 -26.21
C VAL A 223 3.97 -14.85 -26.01
N ARG A 224 3.45 -16.07 -26.00
CA ARG A 224 2.06 -16.38 -25.67
C ARG A 224 1.98 -17.09 -24.33
N ALA A 225 0.98 -16.72 -23.53
CA ALA A 225 0.57 -17.46 -22.35
C ALA A 225 -0.95 -17.64 -22.34
N GLU A 226 -1.42 -18.81 -21.93
CA GLU A 226 -2.84 -19.12 -21.86
C GLU A 226 -3.20 -20.03 -20.68
N VAL A 227 -4.46 -19.95 -20.30
CA VAL A 227 -5.13 -20.83 -19.35
C VAL A 227 -6.46 -21.30 -19.94
N SER A 228 -6.83 -22.54 -19.67
CA SER A 228 -8.12 -23.07 -20.09
C SER A 228 -8.64 -24.13 -19.13
N CYS A 229 -9.95 -24.23 -19.01
CA CYS A 229 -10.64 -25.30 -18.30
C CYS A 229 -12.08 -25.40 -18.78
N LYS A 230 -12.79 -26.45 -18.36
CA LYS A 230 -14.23 -26.51 -18.57
C LYS A 230 -14.92 -25.40 -17.78
N VAL A 231 -16.01 -24.84 -18.32
CA VAL A 231 -16.76 -23.76 -17.65
C VAL A 231 -17.22 -24.19 -16.26
N GLU A 232 -17.68 -25.44 -16.09
CA GLU A 232 -18.11 -26.01 -14.81
C GLU A 232 -17.00 -25.98 -13.73
N GLU A 233 -15.72 -26.01 -14.13
CA GLU A 233 -14.58 -26.02 -13.22
C GLU A 233 -14.19 -24.62 -12.74
N LEU A 234 -14.74 -23.54 -13.31
CA LEU A 234 -14.43 -22.16 -12.89
C LEU A 234 -14.88 -21.88 -11.44
N GLY A 235 -15.84 -22.67 -10.95
CA GLY A 235 -16.37 -22.57 -9.59
C GLY A 235 -17.20 -21.30 -9.35
N GLY A 236 -17.67 -21.16 -8.10
CA GLY A 236 -18.68 -20.15 -7.76
C GLY A 236 -20.10 -20.63 -8.00
N LYS A 237 -21.09 -19.78 -7.70
CA LYS A 237 -22.52 -20.18 -7.72
C LYS A 237 -23.07 -20.39 -9.14
N ASN A 238 -22.51 -19.71 -10.15
CA ASN A 238 -22.95 -19.80 -11.55
C ASN A 238 -21.74 -19.61 -12.47
N PRO A 239 -21.00 -20.69 -12.77
CA PRO A 239 -19.79 -20.65 -13.59
C PRO A 239 -20.04 -20.15 -15.02
N GLU A 240 -21.18 -20.49 -15.62
CA GLU A 240 -21.56 -20.07 -16.98
C GLU A 240 -21.71 -18.55 -17.06
N LYS A 241 -22.45 -17.96 -16.13
CA LYS A 241 -22.62 -16.51 -16.05
C LYS A 241 -21.31 -15.80 -15.75
N PHE A 242 -20.44 -16.41 -14.94
CA PHE A 242 -19.11 -15.88 -14.69
C PHE A 242 -18.27 -15.86 -15.98
N ALA A 243 -18.21 -16.97 -16.71
CA ALA A 243 -17.48 -17.09 -17.97
C ALA A 243 -17.98 -16.06 -19.01
N GLN A 244 -19.30 -15.95 -19.18
CA GLN A 244 -19.91 -14.98 -20.11
C GLN A 244 -19.59 -13.53 -19.72
N LYS A 245 -19.72 -13.17 -18.44
CA LYS A 245 -19.36 -11.82 -17.96
C LYS A 245 -17.88 -11.53 -18.12
N PHE A 246 -17.03 -12.52 -17.88
CA PHE A 246 -15.58 -12.40 -18.03
C PHE A 246 -15.22 -12.14 -19.51
N GLU A 247 -15.74 -12.96 -20.43
CA GLU A 247 -15.55 -12.79 -21.86
C GLU A 247 -16.06 -11.41 -22.33
N GLN A 248 -17.25 -11.00 -21.87
CA GLN A 248 -17.80 -9.68 -22.18
C GLN A 248 -16.90 -8.54 -21.69
N ALA A 249 -16.31 -8.66 -20.49
CA ALA A 249 -15.40 -7.65 -19.96
C ALA A 249 -14.11 -7.52 -20.77
N VAL A 250 -13.58 -8.63 -21.29
CA VAL A 250 -12.43 -8.62 -22.20
C VAL A 250 -12.81 -7.98 -23.54
N LYS A 251 -13.96 -8.35 -24.14
CA LYS A 251 -14.46 -7.73 -25.37
C LYS A 251 -14.66 -6.23 -25.25
N ILE A 252 -15.14 -5.74 -24.10
CA ILE A 252 -15.23 -4.29 -23.83
C ILE A 252 -13.83 -3.66 -23.89
N ALA A 253 -12.81 -4.29 -23.29
CA ALA A 253 -11.43 -3.80 -23.32
C ALA A 253 -10.76 -3.91 -24.71
N GLU A 254 -11.26 -4.76 -25.61
CA GLU A 254 -10.80 -4.82 -27.01
C GLU A 254 -11.41 -3.72 -27.88
N ILE A 255 -12.53 -3.13 -27.46
CA ILE A 255 -13.30 -2.13 -28.23
C ILE A 255 -13.08 -0.71 -27.69
N GLU A 256 -13.02 -0.54 -26.37
CA GLU A 256 -13.02 0.77 -25.69
C GLU A 256 -11.63 1.12 -25.15
N PRO A 257 -10.90 2.07 -25.75
CA PRO A 257 -9.56 2.48 -25.33
C PRO A 257 -9.45 2.88 -23.86
N TYR A 258 -10.46 3.58 -23.29
CA TYR A 258 -10.43 3.96 -21.87
C TYR A 258 -10.36 2.73 -20.96
N ARG A 259 -11.09 1.67 -21.32
CA ARG A 259 -11.03 0.40 -20.58
C ARG A 259 -9.74 -0.35 -20.91
N ALA A 260 -9.33 -0.39 -22.17
CA ALA A 260 -8.11 -1.06 -22.63
C ALA A 260 -6.87 -0.61 -21.85
N VAL A 261 -6.69 0.71 -21.66
CA VAL A 261 -5.56 1.26 -20.91
C VAL A 261 -5.54 0.74 -19.47
N THR A 262 -6.68 0.80 -18.78
CA THR A 262 -6.79 0.29 -17.40
C THR A 262 -6.62 -1.23 -17.33
N HIS A 263 -7.10 -1.93 -18.35
CA HIS A 263 -7.00 -3.38 -18.48
C HIS A 263 -5.54 -3.82 -18.63
N ASN A 264 -4.80 -3.16 -19.52
CA ASN A 264 -3.39 -3.41 -19.76
C ASN A 264 -2.53 -2.98 -18.57
N LYS A 265 -2.84 -1.86 -17.89
CA LYS A 265 -2.20 -1.50 -16.61
C LYS A 265 -2.26 -2.66 -15.60
N GLY A 266 -3.40 -3.33 -15.52
CA GLY A 266 -3.57 -4.51 -14.67
C GLY A 266 -2.66 -5.70 -15.06
N ILE A 267 -2.36 -5.88 -16.35
CA ILE A 267 -1.37 -6.86 -16.82
C ILE A 267 0.03 -6.43 -16.34
N MET A 268 0.37 -5.15 -16.55
CA MET A 268 1.69 -4.61 -16.26
C MET A 268 2.03 -4.63 -14.77
N ASN A 269 1.05 -4.50 -13.86
CA ASN A 269 1.28 -4.74 -12.42
C ASN A 269 1.95 -6.09 -12.14
N GLY A 270 1.61 -7.13 -12.90
CA GLY A 270 2.21 -8.46 -12.77
C GLY A 270 3.56 -8.55 -13.47
N ILE A 271 3.65 -7.99 -14.68
CA ILE A 271 4.87 -8.04 -15.51
C ILE A 271 5.99 -7.22 -14.88
N ASP A 272 5.76 -5.94 -14.63
CA ASP A 272 6.77 -5.00 -14.15
C ASP A 272 7.34 -5.42 -12.80
N ALA A 273 6.49 -6.00 -11.94
CA ALA A 273 6.94 -6.50 -10.66
C ALA A 273 8.01 -7.60 -10.80
N VAL A 274 7.88 -8.48 -11.79
CA VAL A 274 8.88 -9.53 -12.06
C VAL A 274 10.08 -8.98 -12.83
N VAL A 275 9.84 -8.04 -13.75
CA VAL A 275 10.90 -7.35 -14.51
C VAL A 275 11.85 -6.61 -13.54
N LEU A 276 11.30 -5.84 -12.60
CA LEU A 276 12.06 -5.17 -11.54
C LEU A 276 12.78 -6.17 -10.65
N ALA A 277 12.08 -7.23 -10.20
CA ALA A 277 12.69 -8.26 -9.35
C ALA A 277 13.91 -8.91 -10.02
N THR A 278 13.87 -9.11 -11.33
CA THR A 278 14.96 -9.73 -12.11
C THR A 278 16.00 -8.75 -12.66
N GLY A 279 15.91 -7.46 -12.31
CA GLY A 279 16.88 -6.45 -12.75
C GLY A 279 16.82 -6.14 -14.26
N ASN A 280 15.68 -6.38 -14.89
CA ASN A 280 15.43 -6.05 -16.30
C ASN A 280 14.85 -4.62 -16.45
N ASP A 281 14.90 -4.06 -17.66
CA ASP A 281 14.39 -2.72 -17.95
C ASP A 281 12.86 -2.73 -18.16
N PHE A 282 12.10 -2.29 -17.16
CA PHE A 282 10.64 -2.22 -17.25
C PHE A 282 10.13 -1.17 -18.25
N ARG A 283 10.89 -0.09 -18.53
CA ARG A 283 10.46 0.94 -19.48
C ARG A 283 10.48 0.39 -20.90
N ALA A 284 11.48 -0.41 -21.24
CA ALA A 284 11.55 -1.07 -22.54
C ALA A 284 10.38 -2.03 -22.75
N ILE A 285 10.02 -2.79 -21.71
CA ILE A 285 8.89 -3.71 -21.73
C ILE A 285 7.55 -2.96 -21.85
N GLU A 286 7.32 -1.94 -21.03
CA GLU A 286 6.11 -1.10 -21.07
C GLU A 286 5.92 -0.43 -22.45
N ALA A 287 6.98 0.22 -22.97
CA ALA A 287 6.93 0.87 -24.27
C ALA A 287 6.59 -0.11 -25.40
N GLY A 288 7.24 -1.29 -25.41
CA GLY A 288 6.99 -2.34 -26.38
C GLY A 288 5.57 -2.90 -26.30
N ALA A 289 5.11 -3.23 -25.07
CA ALA A 289 3.79 -3.80 -24.82
C ALA A 289 2.67 -2.83 -25.22
N HIS A 290 2.75 -1.57 -24.81
CA HIS A 290 1.73 -0.57 -25.12
C HIS A 290 1.74 -0.14 -26.60
N ALA A 291 2.89 -0.09 -27.26
CA ALA A 291 2.94 0.09 -28.72
C ALA A 291 2.30 -1.10 -29.45
N TYR A 292 2.57 -2.33 -29.01
CA TYR A 292 1.98 -3.54 -29.57
C TYR A 292 0.46 -3.61 -29.38
N ALA A 293 -0.05 -3.11 -28.25
CA ALA A 293 -1.48 -2.96 -28.02
C ALA A 293 -2.18 -2.05 -29.05
N SER A 294 -1.43 -1.24 -29.80
CA SER A 294 -1.93 -0.31 -30.83
C SER A 294 -1.51 -0.69 -32.25
N LYS A 295 -0.94 -1.89 -32.47
CA LYS A 295 -0.35 -2.30 -33.75
C LYS A 295 -1.34 -2.25 -34.93
N ASP A 296 -2.64 -2.40 -34.66
CA ASP A 296 -3.71 -2.40 -35.66
C ASP A 296 -4.37 -1.01 -35.84
N GLY A 297 -3.74 0.06 -35.34
CA GLY A 297 -4.20 1.45 -35.48
C GLY A 297 -5.12 1.98 -34.37
N GLN A 298 -5.55 1.12 -33.44
CA GLN A 298 -6.28 1.52 -32.23
C GLN A 298 -5.71 0.76 -31.02
N TYR A 299 -5.59 1.44 -29.87
CA TYR A 299 -5.14 0.83 -28.62
C TYR A 299 -6.22 -0.13 -28.07
N LYS A 300 -5.86 -1.40 -27.84
CA LYS A 300 -6.75 -2.49 -27.41
C LYS A 300 -6.16 -3.30 -26.26
N SER A 301 -6.97 -4.19 -25.69
CA SER A 301 -6.52 -5.22 -24.75
C SER A 301 -5.42 -6.10 -25.34
N LEU A 302 -4.37 -6.39 -24.57
CA LEU A 302 -3.34 -7.38 -24.90
C LEU A 302 -3.78 -8.83 -24.65
N THR A 303 -4.86 -9.02 -23.88
CA THR A 303 -5.42 -10.35 -23.59
C THR A 303 -6.73 -10.57 -24.32
N HIS A 304 -7.06 -11.83 -24.57
CA HIS A 304 -8.26 -12.26 -25.26
C HIS A 304 -8.95 -13.38 -24.49
N CYS A 305 -10.27 -13.51 -24.66
CA CYS A 305 -11.07 -14.54 -24.02
C CYS A 305 -12.07 -15.15 -25.01
N GLU A 306 -12.24 -16.46 -24.93
CA GLU A 306 -13.20 -17.22 -25.73
C GLU A 306 -13.91 -18.24 -24.83
N VAL A 307 -15.24 -18.28 -24.92
CA VAL A 307 -16.06 -19.36 -24.33
C VAL A 307 -16.73 -20.13 -25.45
N LYS A 308 -16.25 -21.35 -25.72
CA LYS A 308 -16.72 -22.17 -26.85
C LYS A 308 -16.79 -23.64 -26.46
N ASN A 309 -17.88 -24.30 -26.85
CA ASN A 309 -18.11 -25.73 -26.58
C ASN A 309 -17.93 -26.14 -25.10
N GLY A 310 -18.37 -25.29 -24.16
CA GLY A 310 -18.23 -25.54 -22.72
C GLY A 310 -16.82 -25.36 -22.17
N VAL A 311 -15.87 -24.84 -22.97
CA VAL A 311 -14.49 -24.56 -22.56
C VAL A 311 -14.28 -23.05 -22.48
N PHE A 312 -13.71 -22.61 -21.35
CA PHE A 312 -13.21 -21.25 -21.16
C PHE A 312 -11.73 -21.22 -21.54
N ARG A 313 -11.35 -20.30 -22.43
CA ARG A 313 -9.96 -20.01 -22.77
C ARG A 313 -9.67 -18.53 -22.56
N PHE A 314 -8.51 -18.23 -21.97
CA PHE A 314 -8.04 -16.87 -21.73
C PHE A 314 -6.53 -16.80 -21.98
N TRP A 315 -6.08 -15.87 -22.82
CA TRP A 315 -4.68 -15.81 -23.26
C TRP A 315 -4.17 -14.40 -23.50
N ILE A 316 -2.85 -14.25 -23.57
CA ILE A 316 -2.11 -13.02 -23.86
C ILE A 316 -1.06 -13.31 -24.94
N GLU A 317 -0.86 -12.36 -25.84
CA GLU A 317 0.29 -12.30 -26.75
C GLU A 317 0.97 -10.95 -26.56
N ILE A 318 2.23 -10.95 -26.12
CA ILE A 318 2.92 -9.72 -25.70
C ILE A 318 4.42 -9.78 -26.03
N PRO A 319 5.00 -8.69 -26.56
CA PRO A 319 6.43 -8.64 -26.81
C PRO A 319 7.20 -8.43 -25.50
N LEU A 320 8.19 -9.28 -25.23
CA LEU A 320 9.02 -9.23 -24.01
C LEU A 320 10.51 -9.38 -24.33
N ALA A 321 11.19 -8.27 -24.62
CA ALA A 321 12.64 -8.25 -24.80
C ALA A 321 13.38 -8.28 -23.46
N LEU A 322 13.59 -9.48 -22.92
CA LEU A 322 14.21 -9.70 -21.61
C LEU A 322 15.62 -10.26 -21.73
N GLY A 323 16.39 -10.15 -20.64
CA GLY A 323 17.67 -10.81 -20.46
C GLY A 323 17.77 -11.55 -19.13
N THR A 324 18.61 -12.57 -19.10
CA THR A 324 19.06 -13.25 -17.87
C THR A 324 20.56 -13.08 -17.65
N VAL A 325 21.27 -12.51 -18.63
CA VAL A 325 22.69 -12.14 -18.53
C VAL A 325 22.94 -10.68 -18.91
N GLY A 326 23.94 -10.09 -18.25
CA GLY A 326 24.39 -8.71 -18.49
C GLY A 326 23.60 -7.66 -17.71
N GLY A 327 24.20 -6.49 -17.51
CA GLY A 327 23.60 -5.41 -16.73
C GLY A 327 23.25 -5.83 -15.29
N LEU A 328 22.16 -5.30 -14.76
CA LEU A 328 21.74 -5.53 -13.39
C LEU A 328 21.27 -6.97 -13.10
N THR A 329 20.89 -7.73 -14.12
CA THR A 329 20.39 -9.12 -13.93
C THR A 329 21.44 -10.02 -13.28
N ALA A 330 22.73 -9.76 -13.53
CA ALA A 330 23.86 -10.49 -12.96
C ALA A 330 24.57 -9.75 -11.80
N LEU A 331 24.51 -8.42 -11.79
CA LEU A 331 25.21 -7.58 -10.81
C LEU A 331 24.41 -7.39 -9.51
N HIS A 332 23.10 -7.16 -9.59
CA HIS A 332 22.28 -6.90 -8.41
C HIS A 332 22.02 -8.20 -7.64
N PRO A 333 22.40 -8.32 -6.34
CA PRO A 333 22.28 -9.58 -5.61
C PRO A 333 20.84 -10.14 -5.56
N MET A 334 19.85 -9.27 -5.32
CA MET A 334 18.43 -9.68 -5.35
C MET A 334 17.90 -10.06 -6.74
N ALA A 335 18.45 -9.49 -7.83
CA ALA A 335 18.09 -9.91 -9.19
C ALA A 335 18.62 -11.31 -9.49
N LYS A 336 19.86 -11.59 -9.07
CA LYS A 336 20.43 -12.94 -9.16
C LYS A 336 19.63 -13.95 -8.33
N LEU A 337 19.29 -13.60 -7.08
CA LEU A 337 18.43 -14.43 -6.23
C LEU A 337 17.06 -14.68 -6.87
N SER A 338 16.49 -13.68 -7.54
CA SER A 338 15.21 -13.82 -8.26
C SER A 338 15.28 -14.85 -9.37
N LEU A 339 16.33 -14.81 -10.19
CA LEU A 339 16.57 -15.80 -11.24
C LEU A 339 16.82 -17.19 -10.65
N ASP A 340 17.57 -17.29 -9.55
CA ASP A 340 17.82 -18.55 -8.84
C ASP A 340 16.53 -19.15 -8.26
N MET A 341 15.67 -18.32 -7.66
CA MET A 341 14.36 -18.72 -7.13
C MET A 341 13.44 -19.28 -8.23
N MET A 342 13.54 -18.72 -9.44
CA MET A 342 12.86 -19.22 -10.64
C MET A 342 13.63 -20.34 -11.34
N GLN A 343 14.61 -20.94 -10.67
CA GLN A 343 15.39 -22.09 -11.15
C GLN A 343 16.24 -21.80 -12.40
N LYS A 344 16.87 -20.60 -12.43
CA LYS A 344 17.81 -20.13 -13.46
C LYS A 344 17.26 -20.26 -14.88
N PRO A 345 16.16 -19.56 -15.21
CA PRO A 345 15.56 -19.62 -16.54
C PRO A 345 16.52 -19.07 -17.62
N SER A 346 16.36 -19.53 -18.86
CA SER A 346 16.85 -18.80 -20.04
C SER A 346 15.98 -17.56 -20.28
N ALA A 347 16.40 -16.63 -21.14
CA ALA A 347 15.54 -15.49 -21.49
C ALA A 347 14.19 -15.94 -22.07
N ARG A 348 14.18 -17.01 -22.89
CA ARG A 348 12.93 -17.61 -23.43
C ARG A 348 12.01 -18.12 -22.32
N THR A 349 12.56 -18.82 -21.33
CA THR A 349 11.78 -19.30 -20.18
C THR A 349 11.33 -18.13 -19.29
N LEU A 350 12.15 -17.09 -19.15
CA LEU A 350 11.75 -15.89 -18.40
C LEU A 350 10.59 -15.15 -19.09
N MET A 351 10.58 -15.03 -20.42
CA MET A 351 9.44 -14.50 -21.18
C MET A 351 8.15 -15.25 -20.85
N GLN A 352 8.21 -16.59 -20.83
CA GLN A 352 7.08 -17.45 -20.50
C GLN A 352 6.57 -17.22 -19.07
N ILE A 353 7.49 -17.11 -18.10
CA ILE A 353 7.15 -16.85 -16.70
C ILE A 353 6.49 -15.48 -16.52
N ILE A 354 7.07 -14.44 -17.12
CA ILE A 354 6.57 -13.07 -17.00
C ILE A 354 5.21 -12.90 -17.71
N ALA A 355 5.02 -13.50 -18.90
CA ALA A 355 3.73 -13.50 -19.58
C ALA A 355 2.64 -14.20 -18.74
N ALA A 356 2.97 -15.31 -18.08
CA ALA A 356 2.05 -15.99 -17.16
C ALA A 356 1.71 -15.12 -15.93
N ALA A 357 2.68 -14.38 -15.38
CA ALA A 357 2.45 -13.44 -14.28
C ALA A 357 1.49 -12.31 -14.69
N GLY A 358 1.69 -11.73 -15.88
CA GLY A 358 0.79 -10.72 -16.45
C GLY A 358 -0.63 -11.25 -16.68
N LEU A 359 -0.76 -12.45 -17.26
CA LEU A 359 -2.05 -13.11 -17.48
C LEU A 359 -2.76 -13.40 -16.16
N ALA A 360 -2.03 -13.87 -15.15
CA ALA A 360 -2.57 -14.15 -13.82
C ALA A 360 -3.13 -12.88 -13.18
N GLN A 361 -2.41 -11.77 -13.31
CA GLN A 361 -2.81 -10.49 -12.72
C GLN A 361 -4.04 -9.91 -13.42
N ASN A 362 -4.12 -10.01 -14.75
CA ASN A 362 -5.31 -9.59 -15.48
C ASN A 362 -6.53 -10.45 -15.15
N PHE A 363 -6.36 -11.78 -15.04
CA PHE A 363 -7.43 -12.68 -14.59
C PHE A 363 -7.93 -12.31 -13.19
N ALA A 364 -7.02 -11.98 -12.26
CA ALA A 364 -7.40 -11.56 -10.91
C ALA A 364 -8.28 -10.31 -10.93
N ALA A 365 -7.87 -9.29 -11.69
CA ALA A 365 -8.58 -8.03 -11.81
C ALA A 365 -9.98 -8.22 -12.43
N LEU A 366 -10.06 -8.94 -13.55
CA LEU A 366 -11.33 -9.25 -14.22
C LEU A 366 -12.27 -10.08 -13.33
N ARG A 367 -11.73 -11.08 -12.63
CA ARG A 367 -12.52 -11.89 -11.69
C ARG A 367 -13.09 -11.04 -10.56
N ALA A 368 -12.31 -10.10 -10.02
CA ALA A 368 -12.80 -9.21 -8.97
C ALA A 368 -13.91 -8.28 -9.50
N LEU A 369 -13.71 -7.67 -10.68
CA LEU A 369 -14.68 -6.76 -11.31
C LEU A 369 -16.01 -7.44 -11.69
N THR A 370 -15.96 -8.70 -12.13
CA THR A 370 -17.15 -9.42 -12.61
C THR A 370 -17.93 -10.15 -11.52
N THR A 371 -17.39 -10.21 -10.29
CA THR A 371 -18.01 -10.89 -9.13
C THR A 371 -18.47 -9.92 -8.03
N LYS A 372 -17.66 -9.71 -6.99
CA LYS A 372 -17.99 -8.89 -5.81
C LYS A 372 -17.46 -7.44 -5.86
N GLY A 373 -16.75 -7.07 -6.93
CA GLY A 373 -16.06 -5.78 -7.07
C GLY A 373 -14.64 -5.79 -6.48
N ILE A 374 -13.74 -4.94 -7.03
CA ILE A 374 -12.32 -4.85 -6.62
C ILE A 374 -12.17 -4.47 -5.14
N GLN A 375 -12.99 -3.53 -4.65
CA GLN A 375 -12.83 -2.95 -3.32
C GLN A 375 -12.87 -4.01 -2.21
N HIS A 376 -13.77 -4.99 -2.30
CA HIS A 376 -13.95 -6.03 -1.27
C HIS A 376 -12.67 -6.87 -1.00
N GLY A 377 -11.83 -7.10 -2.01
CA GLY A 377 -10.56 -7.84 -1.84
C GLY A 377 -9.39 -6.96 -1.36
N HIS A 378 -9.42 -5.66 -1.67
CA HIS A 378 -8.36 -4.70 -1.36
C HIS A 378 -8.49 -4.06 0.02
N MET A 379 -9.68 -4.11 0.64
CA MET A 379 -9.96 -3.39 1.88
C MET A 379 -9.00 -3.74 3.02
N LYS A 380 -8.69 -5.02 3.26
CA LYS A 380 -7.86 -5.43 4.42
C LYS A 380 -6.47 -4.79 4.40
N MET A 381 -5.80 -4.74 3.25
CA MET A 381 -4.48 -4.08 3.12
C MET A 381 -4.60 -2.56 3.14
N HIS A 382 -5.64 -2.00 2.51
CA HIS A 382 -5.88 -0.56 2.54
C HIS A 382 -6.12 -0.05 3.97
N LEU A 383 -6.89 -0.80 4.77
CA LEU A 383 -7.07 -0.59 6.21
C LEU A 383 -5.73 -0.57 6.94
N MET A 384 -4.84 -1.54 6.67
CA MET A 384 -3.52 -1.58 7.31
C MET A 384 -2.65 -0.37 6.98
N ASN A 385 -2.72 0.16 5.75
CA ASN A 385 -1.98 1.37 5.37
C ASN A 385 -2.46 2.59 6.17
N ILE A 386 -3.77 2.76 6.31
CA ILE A 386 -4.36 3.83 7.14
C ILE A 386 -3.92 3.66 8.59
N LEU A 387 -4.02 2.44 9.13
CA LEU A 387 -3.64 2.15 10.52
C LEU A 387 -2.14 2.41 10.79
N ASN A 388 -1.26 2.04 9.86
CA ASN A 388 0.17 2.33 9.95
C ASN A 388 0.47 3.83 9.92
N GLN A 389 -0.21 4.59 9.04
CA GLN A 389 -0.10 6.05 8.99
C GLN A 389 -0.48 6.70 10.34
N HIS A 390 -1.45 6.13 11.04
CA HIS A 390 -1.89 6.57 12.37
C HIS A 390 -1.16 5.87 13.54
N LYS A 391 -0.05 5.17 13.24
CA LYS A 391 0.81 4.47 14.21
C LYS A 391 0.02 3.55 15.14
N ALA A 392 -0.98 2.84 14.59
CA ALA A 392 -1.79 1.93 15.38
C ALA A 392 -0.97 0.75 15.91
N THR A 393 -1.22 0.34 17.16
CA THR A 393 -0.62 -0.87 17.74
C THR A 393 -1.18 -2.13 17.07
N ASN A 394 -0.59 -3.29 17.34
CA ASN A 394 -1.07 -4.54 16.75
C ASN A 394 -2.48 -4.89 17.25
N GLU A 395 -2.77 -4.63 18.52
CA GLU A 395 -4.08 -4.85 19.14
C GLU A 395 -5.14 -3.93 18.52
N GLU A 396 -4.80 -2.65 18.31
CA GLU A 396 -5.67 -1.69 17.63
C GLU A 396 -5.95 -2.12 16.19
N LYS A 397 -4.93 -2.60 15.47
CA LYS A 397 -5.07 -3.07 14.09
C LYS A 397 -6.01 -4.26 14.01
N GLU A 398 -5.85 -5.26 14.87
CA GLU A 398 -6.71 -6.44 14.90
C GLU A 398 -8.17 -6.06 15.19
N ALA A 399 -8.41 -5.21 16.19
CA ALA A 399 -9.75 -4.76 16.56
C ALA A 399 -10.45 -3.98 15.44
N VAL A 400 -9.73 -3.07 14.76
CA VAL A 400 -10.29 -2.29 13.65
C VAL A 400 -10.54 -3.19 12.43
N VAL A 401 -9.64 -4.11 12.11
CA VAL A 401 -9.81 -5.02 10.96
C VAL A 401 -11.02 -5.93 11.16
N ALA A 402 -11.21 -6.50 12.36
CA ALA A 402 -12.37 -7.31 12.67
C ALA A 402 -13.69 -6.51 12.55
N TYR A 403 -13.68 -5.24 12.99
CA TYR A 403 -14.85 -4.36 12.88
C TYR A 403 -15.27 -4.11 11.42
N PHE A 404 -14.32 -4.03 10.49
CA PHE A 404 -14.55 -3.75 9.07
C PHE A 404 -14.62 -4.99 8.17
N GLU A 405 -14.64 -6.21 8.72
CA GLU A 405 -14.66 -7.45 7.92
C GLU A 405 -15.90 -7.52 6.98
N ASP A 406 -17.07 -7.14 7.50
CA ASP A 406 -18.34 -7.11 6.77
C ASP A 406 -18.90 -5.69 6.56
N ARG A 407 -18.09 -4.65 6.75
CA ARG A 407 -18.52 -3.24 6.64
C ARG A 407 -17.70 -2.50 5.60
N THR A 408 -18.32 -1.54 4.93
CA THR A 408 -17.59 -0.63 4.06
C THR A 408 -16.68 0.26 4.89
N ALA A 409 -15.37 0.13 4.73
CA ALA A 409 -14.41 1.02 5.38
C ALA A 409 -14.11 2.22 4.48
N SER A 410 -14.25 3.42 5.03
CA SER A 410 -13.70 4.66 4.47
C SER A 410 -12.56 5.14 5.37
N HIS A 411 -11.69 6.00 4.85
CA HIS A 411 -10.61 6.58 5.66
C HIS A 411 -11.16 7.22 6.95
N SER A 412 -12.23 8.02 6.85
CA SER A 412 -12.85 8.67 8.01
C SER A 412 -13.39 7.67 9.03
N ALA A 413 -14.07 6.62 8.58
CA ALA A 413 -14.65 5.61 9.46
C ALA A 413 -13.56 4.81 10.21
N VAL A 414 -12.46 4.49 9.54
CA VAL A 414 -11.31 3.79 10.14
C VAL A 414 -10.67 4.65 11.24
N VAL A 415 -10.45 5.93 10.96
CA VAL A 415 -9.86 6.87 11.93
C VAL A 415 -10.80 7.09 13.13
N GLU A 416 -12.09 7.25 12.89
CA GLU A 416 -13.08 7.40 13.95
C GLU A 416 -13.10 6.17 14.88
N LYS A 417 -13.08 4.97 14.30
CA LYS A 417 -13.05 3.74 15.10
C LYS A 417 -11.75 3.61 15.91
N LEU A 418 -10.61 3.95 15.33
CA LEU A 418 -9.33 3.96 16.03
C LEU A 418 -9.35 4.95 17.20
N ASN A 419 -9.90 6.15 17.00
CA ASN A 419 -10.03 7.15 18.06
C ASN A 419 -11.00 6.71 19.17
N GLU A 420 -12.07 6.00 18.81
CA GLU A 420 -13.00 5.40 19.78
C GLU A 420 -12.28 4.39 20.68
N LEU A 421 -11.45 3.52 20.11
CA LEU A 421 -10.64 2.55 20.87
C LEU A 421 -9.64 3.23 21.82
N ARG A 422 -9.17 4.42 21.46
CA ARG A 422 -8.23 5.22 22.25
C ARG A 422 -8.88 6.08 23.33
N LYS A 423 -10.22 6.14 23.42
CA LYS A 423 -10.88 6.92 24.48
C LYS A 423 -10.59 6.29 25.85
N PRO A 424 -10.10 7.08 26.84
CA PRO A 424 -9.87 6.56 28.18
C PRO A 424 -11.20 6.13 28.83
N LYS A 425 -11.21 4.94 29.43
CA LYS A 425 -12.36 4.45 30.22
C LYS A 425 -12.36 5.14 31.59
N VAL A 426 -13.48 5.71 31.99
CA VAL A 426 -13.65 6.33 33.32
C VAL A 426 -13.56 5.26 34.41
N GLN A 427 -12.70 5.46 35.41
CA GLN A 427 -12.68 4.63 36.61
C GLN A 427 -13.75 5.12 37.60
N TRP A 428 -14.92 4.47 37.60
CA TRP A 428 -16.00 4.80 38.52
C TRP A 428 -15.65 4.35 39.96
N VAL A 429 -15.99 5.18 40.94
CA VAL A 429 -15.75 4.92 42.36
C VAL A 429 -16.90 4.07 42.87
N ASP A 430 -16.56 2.91 43.44
CA ASP A 430 -17.50 2.08 44.18
C ASP A 430 -17.57 2.60 45.62
N PHE A 431 -18.50 3.53 45.86
CA PHE A 431 -18.63 4.19 47.16
C PHE A 431 -19.14 3.24 48.26
N LEU A 432 -19.73 2.10 47.90
CA LEU A 432 -20.20 1.09 48.85
C LEU A 432 -19.06 0.19 49.35
N ASN A 433 -17.92 0.17 48.65
CA ASN A 433 -16.75 -0.58 49.09
C ASN A 433 -15.96 0.24 50.14
N GLU A 434 -16.30 0.04 51.41
CA GLU A 434 -15.68 0.73 52.54
C GLU A 434 -14.15 0.65 52.53
N ASP A 435 -13.58 -0.55 52.36
CA ASP A 435 -12.13 -0.75 52.36
C ASP A 435 -11.44 0.10 51.28
N LYS A 436 -12.04 0.15 50.08
CA LYS A 436 -11.52 0.93 48.96
C LYS A 436 -11.68 2.43 49.19
N VAL A 437 -12.81 2.89 49.73
CA VAL A 437 -13.04 4.30 50.05
C VAL A 437 -12.06 4.76 51.13
N ARG A 438 -11.93 4.00 52.23
CA ARG A 438 -11.00 4.30 53.32
C ARG A 438 -9.55 4.34 52.85
N SER A 439 -9.10 3.32 52.12
CA SER A 439 -7.72 3.27 51.61
C SER A 439 -7.43 4.39 50.61
N THR A 440 -8.40 4.80 49.79
CA THR A 440 -8.24 5.92 48.86
C THR A 440 -8.13 7.26 49.62
N LEU A 441 -8.98 7.47 50.63
CA LEU A 441 -8.98 8.70 51.44
C LEU A 441 -7.83 8.79 52.44
N ALA A 442 -7.25 7.67 52.87
CA ALA A 442 -6.12 7.65 53.81
C ALA A 442 -4.88 8.43 53.30
N ASN A 443 -4.74 8.56 51.98
CA ASN A 443 -3.65 9.33 51.36
C ASN A 443 -3.96 10.82 51.20
N LEU A 444 -5.19 11.26 51.53
CA LEU A 444 -5.61 12.65 51.38
C LEU A 444 -5.29 13.46 52.63
N THR A 445 -4.47 14.50 52.49
CA THR A 445 -4.16 15.38 53.63
C THR A 445 -5.31 16.37 53.91
N PRO A 446 -5.58 16.74 55.18
CA PRO A 446 -6.70 17.64 55.54
C PRO A 446 -6.69 18.98 54.79
N LYS A 447 -5.50 19.53 54.55
CA LYS A 447 -5.29 20.81 53.86
C LYS A 447 -4.97 20.67 52.37
N ALA A 448 -5.18 19.48 51.78
CA ALA A 448 -4.93 19.25 50.35
C ALA A 448 -5.68 20.30 49.51
N LYS A 449 -5.00 20.82 48.48
CA LYS A 449 -5.63 21.70 47.49
C LYS A 449 -6.23 20.85 46.37
N PRO A 450 -7.43 21.18 45.88
CA PRO A 450 -8.05 20.44 44.79
C PRO A 450 -7.41 20.81 43.44
N LEU A 451 -7.49 19.89 42.47
CA LEU A 451 -7.22 20.15 41.05
C LEU A 451 -8.24 21.12 40.43
N PHE A 452 -9.48 21.13 40.94
CA PHE A 452 -10.54 22.07 40.55
C PHE A 452 -11.52 22.35 41.71
N GLY A 453 -12.16 23.52 41.76
CA GLY A 453 -13.07 23.89 42.86
C GLY A 453 -12.37 24.49 44.09
N LYS A 454 -13.09 24.66 45.21
CA LYS A 454 -12.63 25.47 46.37
C LYS A 454 -12.44 24.69 47.69
N MET A 455 -12.99 23.49 47.84
CA MET A 455 -12.91 22.73 49.09
C MET A 455 -11.48 22.25 49.36
N ASN A 456 -11.03 22.26 50.61
CA ASN A 456 -9.83 21.51 51.01
C ASN A 456 -10.15 20.02 51.20
N GLY A 457 -9.12 19.21 51.45
CA GLY A 457 -9.27 17.75 51.57
C GLY A 457 -10.33 17.32 52.60
N GLN A 458 -10.28 17.87 53.82
CA GLN A 458 -11.24 17.49 54.86
C GLN A 458 -12.66 18.00 54.53
N GLN A 459 -12.78 19.22 54.01
CA GLN A 459 -14.07 19.76 53.56
C GLN A 459 -14.73 18.91 52.48
N MET A 460 -13.95 18.31 51.58
CA MET A 460 -14.49 17.40 50.56
C MET A 460 -15.07 16.13 51.18
N VAL A 461 -14.38 15.52 52.15
CA VAL A 461 -14.87 14.33 52.86
C VAL A 461 -16.15 14.64 53.64
N GLU A 462 -16.16 15.75 54.37
CA GLU A 462 -17.35 16.20 55.10
C GLU A 462 -18.51 16.55 54.15
N HIS A 463 -18.22 17.10 52.97
CA HIS A 463 -19.21 17.35 51.93
C HIS A 463 -19.84 16.06 51.40
N LEU A 464 -19.03 15.02 51.11
CA LEU A 464 -19.55 13.71 50.71
C LEU A 464 -20.46 13.12 51.80
N SER A 465 -20.08 13.25 53.08
CA SER A 465 -20.89 12.78 54.20
C SER A 465 -22.23 13.53 54.25
N MET A 466 -22.17 14.86 54.20
CA MET A 466 -23.33 15.74 54.26
C MET A 466 -24.32 15.45 53.11
N VAL A 467 -23.85 15.27 51.88
CA VAL A 467 -24.74 14.93 50.75
C VAL A 467 -25.35 13.54 50.91
N THR A 468 -24.60 12.58 51.48
CA THR A 468 -25.11 11.23 51.77
C THR A 468 -26.20 11.24 52.84
N GLN A 469 -26.13 12.16 53.81
CA GLN A 469 -27.18 12.35 54.82
C GLN A 469 -28.55 12.72 54.22
N ILE A 470 -28.58 13.37 53.05
CA ILE A 470 -29.82 13.64 52.32
C ILE A 470 -30.50 12.32 51.95
N ALA A 471 -29.77 11.41 51.31
CA ALA A 471 -30.28 10.09 50.92
C ALA A 471 -30.74 9.27 52.13
N ASN A 472 -30.08 9.44 53.28
CA ASN A 472 -30.42 8.79 54.53
C ASN A 472 -31.71 9.34 55.16
N GLY A 473 -32.10 10.57 54.83
CA GLY A 473 -33.16 11.31 55.52
C GLY A 473 -32.70 11.96 56.84
N ASN A 474 -31.40 11.94 57.12
CA ASN A 474 -30.81 12.60 58.28
C ASN A 474 -30.70 14.12 58.08
N TRP A 475 -30.72 14.58 56.82
CA TRP A 475 -30.82 15.99 56.47
C TRP A 475 -32.00 16.22 55.52
N HIS A 476 -33.03 16.91 56.00
CA HIS A 476 -34.19 17.27 55.20
C HIS A 476 -33.89 18.55 54.42
N VAL A 477 -33.92 18.43 53.09
CA VAL A 477 -33.71 19.55 52.18
C VAL A 477 -35.07 19.89 51.56
N ASP A 478 -35.71 20.96 52.03
CA ASP A 478 -37.02 21.42 51.56
C ASP A 478 -36.94 22.10 50.19
N ILE A 479 -36.69 21.30 49.15
CA ILE A 479 -36.58 21.77 47.77
C ILE A 479 -37.54 21.02 46.87
N TYR A 480 -38.42 21.77 46.21
CA TYR A 480 -39.31 21.25 45.19
C TYR A 480 -38.63 21.17 43.82
N VAL A 481 -38.62 19.98 43.22
CA VAL A 481 -38.20 19.75 41.83
C VAL A 481 -39.40 19.25 41.03
N SER A 482 -39.90 20.08 40.10
CA SER A 482 -41.02 19.74 39.22
C SER A 482 -40.78 18.46 38.40
N ASP A 483 -41.83 17.68 38.14
CA ASP A 483 -41.77 16.43 37.34
C ASP A 483 -41.14 16.59 35.96
N GLU A 484 -41.34 17.74 35.30
CA GLU A 484 -40.73 18.07 34.01
C GLU A 484 -39.19 18.12 34.11
N LYS A 485 -38.66 18.77 35.15
CA LYS A 485 -37.20 18.83 35.41
C LYS A 485 -36.65 17.46 35.78
N THR A 486 -37.37 16.69 36.58
CA THR A 486 -37.02 15.32 36.96
C THR A 486 -36.90 14.42 35.74
N THR A 487 -37.93 14.39 34.89
CA THR A 487 -37.97 13.60 33.65
C THR A 487 -36.83 13.95 32.70
N ARG A 488 -36.45 15.24 32.63
CA ARG A 488 -35.33 15.70 31.79
C ARG A 488 -33.96 15.33 32.35
N ARG A 489 -33.77 15.37 33.67
CA ARG A 489 -32.45 15.24 34.32
C ARG A 489 -32.11 13.82 34.74
N LYS A 490 -33.10 13.04 35.23
CA LYS A 490 -32.90 11.67 35.72
C LYS A 490 -32.27 10.71 34.70
N PRO A 491 -32.53 10.81 33.38
CA PRO A 491 -31.86 9.97 32.37
C PRO A 491 -30.33 10.10 32.35
N PHE A 492 -29.76 11.24 32.75
CA PHE A 492 -28.31 11.44 32.82
C PHE A 492 -27.63 10.39 33.73
N LEU A 493 -28.29 9.99 34.83
CA LEU A 493 -27.77 9.01 35.78
C LEU A 493 -27.60 7.61 35.16
N ASN A 494 -28.24 7.34 34.01
CA ASN A 494 -28.11 6.08 33.27
C ASN A 494 -27.04 6.14 32.16
N THR A 495 -26.35 7.27 31.98
CA THR A 495 -25.30 7.42 30.95
C THR A 495 -23.91 7.23 31.55
N ASP A 496 -22.90 6.97 30.71
CA ASP A 496 -21.48 7.00 31.10
C ASP A 496 -20.89 8.43 31.17
N SER A 497 -21.73 9.46 31.13
CA SER A 497 -21.27 10.85 31.23
C SER A 497 -20.91 11.22 32.67
N GLU A 498 -19.83 11.96 32.85
CA GLU A 498 -19.37 12.47 34.15
C GLU A 498 -20.08 13.78 34.54
N LEU A 499 -20.08 14.10 35.84
CA LEU A 499 -20.52 15.41 36.31
C LEU A 499 -19.55 16.50 35.84
N GLN A 500 -20.09 17.58 35.27
CA GLN A 500 -19.29 18.67 34.72
C GLN A 500 -18.54 19.43 35.82
N ILE A 501 -17.28 19.76 35.56
CA ILE A 501 -16.46 20.63 36.42
C ILE A 501 -17.09 22.02 36.46
N GLY A 502 -17.27 22.57 37.67
CA GLY A 502 -17.88 23.88 37.88
C GLY A 502 -19.41 23.88 37.94
N PHE A 503 -20.05 22.69 37.96
CA PHE A 503 -21.48 22.59 38.24
C PHE A 503 -21.82 23.19 39.61
N LYS A 504 -22.74 24.16 39.63
CA LYS A 504 -23.21 24.81 40.85
C LYS A 504 -24.52 24.18 41.30
N ALA A 505 -24.48 23.49 42.44
CA ALA A 505 -25.67 23.00 43.12
C ALA A 505 -26.48 24.19 43.67
N PRO A 506 -27.73 24.45 43.21
CA PRO A 506 -28.49 25.65 43.61
C PRO A 506 -28.80 25.75 45.11
N PHE A 507 -28.60 24.66 45.86
CA PHE A 507 -28.98 24.51 47.26
C PHE A 507 -27.79 24.56 48.23
N LEU A 508 -26.57 24.70 47.71
CA LEU A 508 -25.35 24.82 48.50
C LEU A 508 -24.73 26.21 48.28
N SER A 509 -24.03 26.72 49.29
CA SER A 509 -23.27 27.97 49.19
C SER A 509 -22.14 27.85 48.16
N GLU A 510 -21.76 28.97 47.55
CA GLU A 510 -20.60 29.01 46.63
C GLU A 510 -19.25 28.84 47.35
N ASP A 511 -19.24 29.05 48.66
CA ASP A 511 -18.06 28.85 49.50
C ASP A 511 -18.16 27.53 50.28
N PRO A 512 -17.03 26.84 50.50
CA PRO A 512 -16.99 25.60 51.27
C PRO A 512 -17.62 25.77 52.66
N THR A 513 -18.34 24.75 53.12
CA THR A 513 -18.85 24.71 54.49
C THR A 513 -17.70 24.73 55.50
N PRO A 514 -17.87 25.39 56.66
CA PRO A 514 -16.92 25.28 57.77
C PRO A 514 -16.76 23.81 58.21
N LEU A 515 -15.56 23.46 58.69
CA LEU A 515 -15.30 22.12 59.20
C LEU A 515 -16.18 21.82 60.42
N LYS A 516 -16.85 20.67 60.39
CA LYS A 516 -17.68 20.14 61.46
C LYS A 516 -16.86 19.26 62.42
N PHE A 517 -15.91 18.49 61.89
CA PHE A 517 -15.11 17.54 62.67
C PHE A 517 -13.73 18.10 63.02
N GLY A 518 -13.16 17.64 64.14
CA GLY A 518 -11.85 18.10 64.63
C GLY A 518 -10.68 17.48 63.87
N SER A 519 -10.91 16.35 63.19
CA SER A 519 -9.88 15.63 62.43
C SER A 519 -10.43 15.00 61.14
N MET A 520 -9.52 14.65 60.22
CA MET A 520 -9.87 13.91 59.01
C MET A 520 -10.41 12.51 59.32
N ASP A 521 -9.85 11.84 60.33
CA ASP A 521 -10.27 10.48 60.69
C ASP A 521 -11.73 10.48 61.17
N GLU A 522 -12.13 11.46 61.99
CA GLU A 522 -13.54 11.65 62.38
C GLU A 522 -14.45 11.92 61.17
N ALA A 523 -14.00 12.72 60.21
CA ALA A 523 -14.77 13.01 59.00
C ALA A 523 -14.92 11.77 58.08
N ILE A 524 -13.87 10.95 57.95
CA ILE A 524 -13.91 9.69 57.20
C ILE A 524 -14.84 8.70 57.90
N ASP A 525 -14.75 8.57 59.23
CA ASP A 525 -15.60 7.66 59.99
C ASP A 525 -17.08 8.04 59.90
N ASP A 526 -17.42 9.33 59.94
CA ASP A 526 -18.78 9.79 59.70
C ASP A 526 -19.22 9.49 58.26
N LEU A 527 -18.40 9.79 57.24
CA LEU A 527 -18.72 9.47 55.85
C LEU A 527 -19.06 7.98 55.67
N ILE A 528 -18.22 7.10 56.21
CA ILE A 528 -18.43 5.66 56.13
C ILE A 528 -19.70 5.25 56.88
N HIS A 529 -19.94 5.81 58.07
CA HIS A 529 -21.17 5.57 58.81
C HIS A 529 -22.41 5.98 57.99
N GLN A 530 -22.37 7.14 57.31
CA GLN A 530 -23.47 7.57 56.45
C GLN A 530 -23.67 6.66 55.23
N VAL A 531 -22.59 6.11 54.64
CA VAL A 531 -22.69 5.15 53.54
C VAL A 531 -23.29 3.81 54.00
N GLN A 532 -22.87 3.29 55.15
CA GLN A 532 -23.46 2.07 55.73
C GLN A 532 -24.93 2.28 56.10
N TYR A 533 -25.25 3.46 56.64
CA TYR A 533 -26.61 3.81 57.00
C TYR A 533 -27.50 3.96 55.76
N PHE A 534 -26.96 4.49 54.65
CA PHE A 534 -27.62 4.53 53.35
C PHE A 534 -28.11 3.15 52.91
N GLU A 535 -27.25 2.14 52.91
CA GLU A 535 -27.68 0.78 52.59
C GLU A 535 -28.71 0.26 53.59
N THR A 536 -28.51 0.52 54.88
CA THR A 536 -29.42 0.04 55.94
C THR A 536 -30.84 0.60 55.79
N VAL A 537 -31.01 1.89 55.51
CA VAL A 537 -32.34 2.51 55.42
C VAL A 537 -33.10 2.11 54.17
N PHE A 538 -32.43 1.95 53.03
CA PHE A 538 -33.06 1.48 51.80
C PHE A 538 -33.33 -0.04 51.81
N ASN A 539 -32.52 -0.82 52.53
CA ASN A 539 -32.81 -2.25 52.75
C ASN A 539 -34.01 -2.48 53.67
N LYS A 540 -34.23 -1.60 54.66
CA LYS A 540 -35.38 -1.68 55.57
C LYS A 540 -36.72 -1.31 54.91
N ASP A 541 -36.69 -0.40 53.94
CA ASP A 541 -37.86 -0.01 53.14
C ASP A 541 -37.48 0.05 51.64
N PRO A 542 -37.70 -1.05 50.89
CA PRO A 542 -37.37 -1.10 49.46
C PRO A 542 -38.15 -0.10 48.58
N ASN A 543 -39.29 0.41 49.07
CA ASN A 543 -40.09 1.40 48.36
C ASN A 543 -39.73 2.84 48.75
N ARG A 544 -38.72 3.01 49.62
CA ARG A 544 -38.23 4.32 50.05
C ARG A 544 -37.83 5.16 48.85
N LYS A 545 -38.36 6.38 48.80
CA LYS A 545 -37.93 7.43 47.89
C LYS A 545 -37.53 8.65 48.69
N VAL A 546 -36.43 9.27 48.29
CA VAL A 546 -35.94 10.50 48.93
C VAL A 546 -35.67 11.53 47.85
N VAL A 547 -36.11 12.76 48.09
CA VAL A 547 -36.00 13.87 47.14
C VAL A 547 -34.53 14.29 47.04
N HIS A 548 -33.94 14.14 45.85
CA HIS A 548 -32.66 14.74 45.51
C HIS A 548 -32.87 16.18 45.03
N PRO A 549 -32.18 17.20 45.59
CA PRO A 549 -32.40 18.62 45.28
C PRO A 549 -32.28 19.04 43.81
N PHE A 550 -31.61 18.23 42.99
CA PHE A 550 -31.46 18.46 41.55
C PHE A 550 -32.28 17.50 40.65
N PHE A 551 -32.45 16.25 41.08
CA PHE A 551 -32.98 15.16 40.24
C PHE A 551 -34.42 14.77 40.61
N GLY A 552 -35.00 15.35 41.67
CA GLY A 552 -36.32 14.99 42.17
C GLY A 552 -36.29 13.70 42.99
N GLU A 553 -37.43 13.02 43.12
CA GLU A 553 -37.52 11.76 43.86
C GLU A 553 -36.66 10.66 43.23
N LEU A 554 -35.73 10.14 44.02
CA LEU A 554 -34.88 9.01 43.66
C LEU A 554 -35.15 7.83 44.61
N ASP A 555 -35.20 6.64 44.03
CA ASP A 555 -35.15 5.35 44.73
C ASP A 555 -33.69 4.95 44.99
N TYR A 556 -33.48 3.78 45.58
CA TYR A 556 -32.15 3.24 45.88
C TYR A 556 -31.22 3.20 44.66
N GLU A 557 -31.69 2.66 43.52
CA GLU A 557 -30.87 2.49 42.32
C GLU A 557 -30.42 3.82 41.72
N TYR A 558 -31.31 4.82 41.70
CA TYR A 558 -30.96 6.14 41.21
C TYR A 558 -30.07 6.91 42.19
N TRP A 559 -30.27 6.78 43.51
CA TRP A 559 -29.35 7.34 44.51
C TRP A 559 -27.96 6.72 44.40
N LYS A 560 -27.88 5.40 44.23
CA LYS A 560 -26.62 4.68 44.02
C LYS A 560 -25.88 5.20 42.77
N LYS A 561 -26.59 5.35 41.64
CA LYS A 561 -26.00 5.92 40.40
C LYS A 561 -25.50 7.35 40.58
N PHE A 562 -26.25 8.18 41.30
CA PHE A 562 -25.82 9.53 41.62
C PHE A 562 -24.55 9.52 42.50
N GLN A 563 -24.54 8.73 43.57
CA GLN A 563 -23.41 8.65 44.50
C GLN A 563 -22.14 8.14 43.84
N VAL A 564 -22.21 7.13 42.96
CA VAL A 564 -21.06 6.71 42.13
C VAL A 564 -20.49 7.88 41.35
N LYS A 565 -21.33 8.66 40.67
CA LYS A 565 -20.89 9.82 39.88
C LYS A 565 -20.37 10.96 40.77
N HIS A 566 -20.97 11.19 41.91
CA HIS A 566 -20.62 12.25 42.86
C HIS A 566 -19.28 11.96 43.55
N PHE A 567 -19.09 10.74 44.06
CA PHE A 567 -17.82 10.29 44.63
C PHE A 567 -16.71 10.30 43.57
N THR A 568 -16.95 9.79 42.36
CA THR A 568 -15.96 9.87 41.26
C THR A 568 -15.56 11.32 40.96
N HIS A 569 -16.52 12.24 40.91
CA HIS A 569 -16.22 13.65 40.66
C HIS A 569 -15.29 14.24 41.74
N HIS A 570 -15.56 13.98 43.02
CA HIS A 570 -14.74 14.50 44.12
C HIS A 570 -13.42 13.75 44.30
N PHE A 571 -13.33 12.48 43.93
CA PHE A 571 -12.05 11.77 43.94
C PHE A 571 -11.15 12.31 42.82
N LYS A 572 -11.70 12.55 41.63
CA LYS A 572 -10.99 13.26 40.55
C LYS A 572 -10.60 14.68 40.93
N GLN A 573 -11.44 15.36 41.72
CA GLN A 573 -11.14 16.70 42.25
C GLN A 573 -9.81 16.75 42.99
N PHE A 574 -9.37 15.65 43.60
CA PHE A 574 -8.11 15.56 44.33
C PHE A 574 -7.09 14.59 43.69
N GLY A 575 -7.33 14.16 42.44
CA GLY A 575 -6.42 13.26 41.72
C GLY A 575 -6.33 11.86 42.34
N LEU A 576 -7.39 11.38 42.99
CA LEU A 576 -7.43 10.09 43.67
C LEU A 576 -7.82 8.93 42.74
N VAL A 577 -8.42 9.21 41.57
CA VAL A 577 -8.84 8.24 40.52
C VAL A 577 -8.71 8.80 39.11
#